data_AF-A0A7J6QP93-F1
#
_entry.id   AF-A0A7J6QP93-F1
#
_cell.length_a   1.000
_cell.length_b   1.000
_cell.length_c   1.000
_cell.angle_alpha   90.00
_cell.angle_beta   90.00
_cell.angle_gamma   90.00
#
_symmetry.space_group_name_H-M   'P 1'
#
loop_
_entity.id
_entity.type
_entity.pdbx_description
1 polymer ?
#
loop_
_entity_poly.entity_id
_entity_poly.type
_entity_poly.pdbx_seq_one_letter_code
_entity_poly.pdbx_strand_id
1 'polypeptide(L)'
;MFKVNCSSIKLADDVDFRRLVKRTEGYSGADICSVCREASMMNLRDRLRKARTKGESGVALDVDRLRAEVEGRPVTMGNFEQAVKNVQKSVGTEDLRKFEEWMREFGSS
;
A
#
# COMPACT_ATOMS: atom_id res chain seq x y z
N MET A 1 -4.93 -11.36 -4.73
CA MET A 1 -5.00 -9.88 -4.61
C MET A 1 -3.64 -9.21 -4.62
N PHE A 2 -2.77 -9.41 -3.62
CA PHE A 2 -1.46 -8.71 -3.54
C PHE A 2 -0.62 -8.77 -4.83
N LYS A 3 -0.50 -9.93 -5.48
CA LYS A 3 0.25 -10.07 -6.74
C LYS A 3 -0.28 -9.20 -7.89
N VAL A 4 -1.59 -8.97 -7.96
CA VAL A 4 -2.22 -8.17 -9.02
C VAL A 4 -1.97 -6.69 -8.77
N ASN A 5 -2.18 -6.23 -7.53
CA ASN A 5 -1.96 -4.83 -7.16
C ASN A 5 -0.49 -4.43 -7.13
N CYS A 6 0.41 -5.39 -6.91
CA CYS A 6 1.84 -5.16 -6.91
C CYS A 6 2.50 -5.41 -8.28
N SER A 7 1.73 -5.69 -9.34
CA SER A 7 2.27 -6.03 -10.66
C SER A 7 2.99 -4.87 -11.35
N SER A 8 2.65 -3.63 -11.00
CA SER A 8 3.25 -2.41 -11.53
C SER A 8 4.41 -1.86 -10.69
N ILE A 9 4.78 -2.53 -9.59
CA ILE A 9 5.87 -2.10 -8.70
C ILE A 9 6.99 -3.14 -8.67
N LYS A 10 8.24 -2.66 -8.60
CA LYS A 10 9.37 -3.55 -8.30
C LYS A 10 9.27 -3.97 -6.85
N LEU A 11 9.31 -5.28 -6.61
CA LEU A 11 9.34 -5.86 -5.26
C LEU A 11 10.77 -6.30 -4.94
N ALA A 12 11.18 -6.17 -3.68
CA ALA A 12 12.43 -6.74 -3.21
C ALA A 12 12.25 -8.24 -2.91
N ASP A 13 13.35 -8.98 -2.90
CA ASP A 13 13.36 -10.42 -2.64
C ASP A 13 12.93 -10.77 -1.20
N ASP A 14 12.94 -9.80 -0.29
CA ASP A 14 12.50 -9.96 1.10
C ASP A 14 10.97 -9.96 1.26
N VAL A 15 10.21 -9.67 0.21
CA VAL A 15 8.75 -9.58 0.25
C VAL A 15 8.11 -10.97 0.33
N ASP A 16 7.59 -11.30 1.50
CA ASP A 16 6.83 -12.53 1.74
C ASP A 16 5.31 -12.28 1.70
N PHE A 17 4.68 -12.65 0.59
CA PHE A 17 3.23 -12.57 0.43
C PHE A 17 2.45 -13.43 1.43
N ARG A 18 2.99 -14.58 1.90
CA ARG A 18 2.29 -15.40 2.90
C ARG A 18 2.20 -14.66 4.23
N ARG A 19 3.27 -13.98 4.61
CA ARG A 19 3.29 -13.13 5.82
C ARG A 19 2.36 -11.93 5.68
N LEU A 20 2.29 -11.31 4.50
CA LEU A 20 1.32 -10.22 4.26
C LEU A 20 -0.12 -10.69 4.40
N VAL A 21 -0.48 -11.82 3.78
CA VAL A 21 -1.83 -12.39 3.88
C VAL A 21 -2.23 -12.66 5.33
N LYS A 22 -1.33 -13.26 6.13
CA LYS A 22 -1.60 -13.47 7.58
C LYS A 22 -1.80 -12.17 8.35
N ARG A 23 -1.05 -11.12 8.00
CA ARG A 23 -1.15 -9.81 8.68
C ARG A 23 -2.35 -8.98 8.24
N THR A 24 -2.88 -9.23 7.05
CA THR A 24 -4.06 -8.56 6.51
C THR A 24 -5.25 -9.51 6.47
N GLU A 25 -5.33 -10.46 7.39
CA GLU A 25 -6.50 -11.32 7.54
C GLU A 25 -7.72 -10.47 7.93
N GLY A 26 -8.84 -10.67 7.24
CA GLY A 26 -10.04 -9.87 7.40
C GLY A 26 -9.98 -8.46 6.78
N TYR A 27 -8.97 -8.15 5.97
CA TYR A 27 -8.95 -6.94 5.14
C TYR A 27 -9.78 -7.18 3.88
N SER A 28 -10.54 -6.18 3.45
CA SER A 28 -11.25 -6.22 2.17
C SER A 28 -10.29 -6.10 0.99
N GLY A 29 -10.78 -6.38 -0.22
CA GLY A 29 -10.02 -6.10 -1.44
C GLY A 29 -9.57 -4.64 -1.55
N ALA A 30 -10.41 -3.70 -1.10
CA ALA A 30 -10.11 -2.27 -1.09
C ALA A 30 -9.03 -1.90 -0.05
N ASP A 31 -9.05 -2.52 1.13
CA ASP A 31 -8.00 -2.34 2.13
C ASP A 31 -6.66 -2.87 1.60
N ILE A 32 -6.65 -4.04 0.94
CA ILE A 32 -5.44 -4.61 0.33
C ILE A 32 -4.91 -3.70 -0.78
N CYS A 33 -5.79 -3.11 -1.61
CA CYS A 33 -5.40 -2.08 -2.58
C CYS A 33 -4.74 -0.88 -1.91
N SER A 34 -5.33 -0.40 -0.81
CA SER A 34 -4.81 0.73 -0.04
C SER A 34 -3.45 0.41 0.57
N VAL A 35 -3.25 -0.79 1.13
CA VAL A 35 -1.95 -1.25 1.64
C VAL A 35 -0.90 -1.30 0.53
N CYS A 36 -1.23 -1.83 -0.65
CA CYS A 36 -0.28 -1.91 -1.77
C CYS A 36 0.11 -0.50 -2.28
N ARG A 37 -0.87 0.40 -2.38
CA ARG A 37 -0.65 1.80 -2.77
C ARG A 37 0.16 2.57 -1.73
N GLU A 38 -0.10 2.37 -0.46
CA GLU A 38 0.64 3.01 0.62
C GLU A 38 2.08 2.48 0.66
N ALA A 39 2.28 1.17 0.48
CA ALA A 39 3.60 0.55 0.42
C ALA A 39 4.44 1.06 -0.76
N SER A 40 3.85 1.27 -1.94
CA SER A 40 4.57 1.83 -3.09
C SER A 40 4.99 3.29 -2.88
N MET A 41 4.20 4.06 -2.12
CA MET A 41 4.49 5.46 -1.80
C MET A 41 5.49 5.63 -0.65
N MET A 42 5.82 4.57 0.10
CA MET A 42 6.78 4.65 1.22
C MET A 42 8.15 5.13 0.76
N ASN A 43 8.65 4.64 -0.37
CA ASN A 43 9.94 5.04 -0.91
C ASN A 43 9.98 6.55 -1.22
N LEU A 44 8.89 7.09 -1.80
CA LEU A 44 8.73 8.52 -2.07
C LEU A 44 8.67 9.33 -0.77
N ARG A 45 7.89 8.89 0.22
CA ARG A 45 7.77 9.55 1.52
C ARG A 45 9.10 9.57 2.28
N ASP A 46 9.85 8.49 2.26
CA ASP A 46 11.17 8.44 2.87
C ASP A 46 12.15 9.40 2.20
N ARG A 47 12.07 9.53 0.86
CA ARG A 47 12.91 10.49 0.15
C ARG A 47 12.52 11.94 0.48
N LEU A 48 11.22 12.24 0.52
CA LEU A 48 10.69 13.54 0.93
C LEU A 48 11.13 13.89 2.36
N ARG A 49 11.04 12.94 3.30
CA ARG A 49 11.51 13.12 4.68
C ARG A 49 13.01 13.42 4.72
N LYS A 50 13.82 12.66 3.98
CA LYS A 50 15.28 12.88 3.88
C LYS A 50 15.62 14.25 3.30
N ALA A 51 14.90 14.68 2.29
CA ALA A 51 15.07 16.00 1.69
C ALA A 51 14.79 17.11 2.72
N ARG A 52 13.66 17.00 3.44
CA ARG A 52 13.32 17.93 4.53
C ARG A 52 14.39 17.98 5.62
N THR A 53 14.91 16.83 6.07
CA THR A 53 15.96 16.80 7.10
C THR A 53 17.29 17.39 6.64
N LYS A 54 17.55 17.40 5.33
CA LYS A 54 18.75 18.00 4.73
C LYS A 54 18.60 19.50 4.49
N GLY A 55 17.47 20.10 4.86
CA GLY A 55 17.18 21.51 4.60
C GLY A 55 16.85 21.80 3.14
N GLU A 56 16.55 20.79 2.32
CA GLU A 56 16.07 20.97 0.96
C GLU A 56 14.61 21.50 1.05
N SER A 57 14.36 22.80 0.81
CA SER A 57 13.02 23.40 0.87
C SER A 57 12.73 24.38 -0.29
N GLY A 58 11.55 24.23 -0.92
CA GLY A 58 11.01 25.12 -1.96
C GLY A 58 11.52 24.79 -3.37
N VAL A 59 10.61 24.60 -4.35
CA VAL A 59 10.81 24.34 -5.81
C VAL A 59 11.73 23.13 -6.18
N ALA A 60 12.66 22.72 -5.31
CA ALA A 60 13.61 21.63 -5.42
C ALA A 60 13.01 20.24 -5.09
N LEU A 61 11.82 20.21 -4.49
CA LEU A 61 11.01 18.98 -4.35
C LEU A 61 10.14 18.83 -5.58
N ASP A 62 10.78 18.79 -6.75
CA ASP A 62 10.11 18.38 -7.98
C ASP A 62 9.65 16.94 -7.78
N VAL A 63 8.32 16.74 -7.73
CA VAL A 63 7.70 15.44 -7.45
C VAL A 63 8.01 14.45 -8.57
N ASP A 64 8.17 14.91 -9.81
CA ASP A 64 8.54 14.08 -10.95
C ASP A 64 10.01 13.65 -10.85
N ARG A 65 10.91 14.55 -10.47
CA ARG A 65 12.31 14.19 -10.17
C ARG A 65 12.41 13.21 -9.00
N LEU A 66 11.67 13.46 -7.93
CA LEU A 66 11.66 12.57 -6.77
C LEU A 66 11.06 11.21 -7.12
N ARG A 67 10.01 11.18 -7.95
CA ARG A 67 9.46 9.96 -8.54
C ARG A 67 10.52 9.22 -9.32
N ALA A 68 11.27 9.88 -10.21
CA ALA A 68 12.36 9.25 -10.95
C ALA A 68 13.49 8.72 -10.03
N GLU A 69 13.83 9.43 -8.94
CA GLU A 69 14.81 8.96 -7.94
C GLU A 69 14.33 7.73 -7.15
N VAL A 70 13.01 7.54 -7.03
CA VAL A 70 12.42 6.35 -6.39
C VAL A 70 11.94 5.31 -7.39
N GLU A 71 11.89 5.65 -8.68
CA GLU A 71 11.52 4.75 -9.76
C GLU A 71 12.56 3.65 -9.86
N GLY A 72 12.10 2.40 -9.80
CA GLY A 72 12.99 1.24 -9.76
C GLY A 72 13.56 0.91 -8.37
N ARG A 73 13.30 1.70 -7.32
CA ARG A 73 13.55 1.22 -5.95
C ARG A 73 12.55 0.13 -5.60
N PRO A 74 13.03 -1.07 -5.23
CA PRO A 74 12.13 -2.13 -4.87
C PRO A 74 11.39 -1.80 -3.57
N VAL A 75 10.10 -2.12 -3.54
CA VAL A 75 9.29 -2.08 -2.32
C VAL A 75 9.67 -3.28 -1.49
N THR A 76 10.13 -3.02 -0.26
CA THR A 76 10.60 -4.02 0.69
C THR A 76 9.48 -4.51 1.59
N MET A 77 9.70 -5.61 2.29
CA MET A 77 8.75 -6.09 3.29
C MET A 77 8.50 -5.02 4.36
N GLY A 78 9.54 -4.28 4.77
CA GLY A 78 9.41 -3.18 5.72
C GLY A 78 8.45 -2.06 5.27
N ASN A 79 8.40 -1.78 3.96
CA ASN A 79 7.44 -0.81 3.43
C ASN A 79 6.00 -1.31 3.57
N PHE A 80 5.75 -2.59 3.28
CA PHE A 80 4.44 -3.19 3.54
C PHE A 80 4.11 -3.24 5.03
N GLU A 81 5.09 -3.53 5.89
CA GLU A 81 4.85 -3.58 7.32
C GLU A 81 4.40 -2.24 7.88
N GLN A 82 5.01 -1.15 7.39
CA GLN A 82 4.63 0.22 7.72
C GLN A 82 3.30 0.61 7.09
N ALA A 83 3.04 0.19 5.84
CA ALA A 83 1.77 0.44 5.17
C ALA A 83 0.60 -0.19 5.91
N VAL A 84 0.72 -1.45 6.35
CA VAL A 84 -0.30 -2.14 7.16
C VAL A 84 -0.53 -1.44 8.51
N LYS A 85 0.49 -0.80 9.10
CA LYS A 85 0.32 -0.02 10.34
C LYS A 85 -0.42 1.31 10.08
N ASN A 86 -0.23 1.91 8.92
CA ASN A 86 -0.79 3.21 8.58
C ASN A 86 -2.21 3.11 8.00
N VAL A 87 -2.52 2.04 7.27
CA VAL A 87 -3.85 1.81 6.72
C VAL A 87 -4.74 1.31 7.84
N GLN A 88 -5.70 2.15 8.26
CA GLN A 88 -6.76 1.70 9.16
C GLN A 88 -7.65 0.69 8.42
N LYS A 89 -8.00 -0.40 9.10
CA LYS A 89 -8.96 -1.38 8.59
C LYS A 89 -10.28 -0.66 8.34
N SER A 90 -10.64 -0.44 7.07
CA SER A 90 -11.83 0.34 6.73
C SER A 90 -13.11 -0.45 6.92
N VAL A 91 -13.08 -1.77 6.74
CA VAL A 91 -14.15 -2.65 7.19
C VAL A 91 -14.00 -2.97 8.68
N GLY A 92 -14.53 -2.06 9.50
CA GLY A 92 -15.17 -2.50 10.74
C GLY A 92 -16.23 -3.55 10.35
N THR A 93 -16.45 -4.54 11.20
CA THR A 93 -17.38 -5.67 11.05
C THR A 93 -18.79 -5.37 10.51
N GLU A 94 -19.17 -4.10 10.39
CA GLU A 94 -20.47 -3.61 9.93
C GLU A 94 -20.63 -3.55 8.41
N ASP A 95 -19.58 -3.20 7.66
CA ASP A 95 -19.64 -3.10 6.18
C ASP A 95 -19.60 -4.49 5.51
N LEU A 96 -18.90 -5.45 6.13
CA LEU A 96 -18.91 -6.84 5.70
C LEU A 96 -20.31 -7.45 5.74
N ARG A 97 -21.11 -7.11 6.76
CA ARG A 97 -22.49 -7.60 6.87
C ARG A 97 -23.39 -7.04 5.78
N LYS A 98 -23.29 -5.74 5.49
CA LYS A 98 -24.06 -5.09 4.42
C LYS A 98 -23.64 -5.59 3.03
N PHE A 99 -22.36 -5.85 2.82
CA PHE A 99 -21.86 -6.40 1.56
C PHE A 99 -22.23 -7.88 1.38
N GLU A 100 -22.19 -8.70 2.44
CA GLU A 100 -22.69 -10.09 2.41
C GLU A 100 -24.20 -10.14 2.18
N GLU A 101 -24.97 -9.26 2.81
CA GLU A 101 -26.40 -9.10 2.56
C GLU A 101 -26.66 -8.70 1.09
N TRP A 102 -25.92 -7.73 0.56
CA TRP A 102 -26.04 -7.28 -0.83
C TRP A 102 -25.59 -8.34 -1.85
N MET A 103 -24.53 -9.09 -1.58
CA MET A 103 -24.08 -10.22 -2.41
C MET A 103 -25.06 -11.40 -2.34
N ARG A 104 -25.73 -11.62 -1.20
CA ARG A 104 -26.79 -12.63 -1.08
C ARG A 104 -28.05 -12.22 -1.84
N GLU A 105 -28.32 -10.93 -1.95
CA GLU A 105 -29.53 -10.38 -2.57
C GLU A 105 -29.35 -10.11 -4.08
N PHE A 106 -28.14 -9.79 -4.55
CA PHE A 106 -27.85 -9.44 -5.95
C PHE A 106 -26.73 -10.25 -6.62
N GLY A 107 -26.04 -11.14 -5.90
CA GLY A 107 -24.86 -11.87 -6.38
C GLY A 107 -25.13 -13.20 -7.08
N SER A 108 -26.35 -13.45 -7.55
CA SER A 108 -26.64 -14.58 -8.44
C SER A 108 -27.36 -14.12 -9.70
N SER A 109 -26.58 -13.99 -10.77
CA SER A 109 -26.96 -14.25 -12.17
C SER A 109 -25.70 -14.55 -12.96
#